data_AF-A0A7Y9XC60-F1
#
_entry.id   AF-A0A7Y9XC60-F1
#
_cell.length_a   1.000
_cell.length_b   1.000
_cell.length_c   1.000
_cell.angle_alpha   90.00
_cell.angle_beta   90.00
_cell.angle_gamma   90.00
#
_symmetry.space_group_name_H-M   'P 1'
#
loop_
_entity.id
_entity.type
_entity.pdbx_description
1 polymer ?
#
loop_
_entity_poly.entity_id
_entity_poly.type
_entity_poly.pdbx_seq_one_letter_code
_entity_poly.pdbx_strand_id
1 'polypeptide(L)'
;MTTAKTPAAVSLAALLTLTACSGGSSFVYDFTEPMTEPASSIEFRIPDELIELEDGYAEERVYESITVSAVDSDDGAGCAVEYEFDFVDGGLERYLENQENNVGDAAADTTFDRDATLDERMASRMTGWSLDEIELSEDYTSAVVPLDCAASPTDDESTSHVYLSRVDGDDAGSLAKADVSIMQGGELYVHESEVYNWQLDSNGNWIQADE
;
A
#
# COMPACT_ATOMS: atom_id res chain seq x y z
N MET A 1 -18.05 16.79 69.66
CA MET A 1 -17.23 16.69 68.43
C MET A 1 -17.74 15.51 67.64
N THR A 2 -18.50 15.77 66.58
CA THR A 2 -19.23 14.77 65.80
C THR A 2 -18.49 14.59 64.48
N THR A 3 -17.88 13.42 64.28
CA THR A 3 -17.10 13.10 63.09
C THR A 3 -18.03 12.67 61.95
N ALA A 4 -18.09 13.48 60.88
CA ALA A 4 -18.77 13.14 59.64
C ALA A 4 -17.93 12.16 58.81
N LYS A 5 -18.54 11.10 58.29
CA LYS A 5 -17.95 10.18 57.29
C LYS A 5 -18.38 10.62 55.89
N THR A 6 -17.39 10.92 55.05
CA THR A 6 -17.54 11.18 53.61
C THR A 6 -17.78 9.86 52.87
N PRO A 7 -18.74 9.76 51.93
CA PRO A 7 -18.81 8.64 51.00
C PRO A 7 -17.85 8.87 49.82
N ALA A 8 -17.05 7.86 49.49
CA ALA A 8 -16.22 7.83 48.30
C ALA A 8 -17.08 7.55 47.06
N ALA A 9 -16.98 8.40 46.05
CA ALA A 9 -17.59 8.19 44.75
C ALA A 9 -16.80 7.13 43.98
N VAL A 10 -17.47 6.04 43.62
CA VAL A 10 -16.93 5.01 42.73
C VAL A 10 -17.15 5.50 41.30
N SER A 11 -16.07 5.91 40.64
CA SER A 11 -16.08 6.17 39.20
C SER A 11 -16.12 4.83 38.46
N LEU A 12 -17.21 4.55 37.76
CA LEU A 12 -17.25 3.50 36.75
C LEU A 12 -16.43 3.97 35.54
N ALA A 13 -15.24 3.41 35.37
CA ALA A 13 -14.56 3.45 34.09
C ALA A 13 -15.28 2.47 33.15
N ALA A 14 -15.99 2.99 32.17
CA ALA A 14 -16.48 2.20 31.05
C ALA A 14 -15.28 1.81 30.19
N LEU A 15 -14.84 0.56 30.31
CA LEU A 15 -13.92 -0.07 29.37
C LEU A 15 -14.68 -0.27 28.06
N LEU A 16 -14.45 0.62 27.09
CA LEU A 16 -14.77 0.36 25.69
C LEU A 16 -13.81 -0.75 25.22
N THR A 17 -14.25 -1.99 25.32
CA THR A 17 -13.59 -3.12 24.70
C THR A 17 -13.84 -3.01 23.20
N LEU A 18 -12.88 -2.44 22.46
CA LEU A 18 -12.75 -2.62 21.02
C LEU A 18 -12.71 -4.13 20.78
N THR A 19 -13.81 -4.64 20.25
CA THR A 19 -13.92 -6.03 19.82
C THR A 19 -13.24 -6.09 18.46
N ALA A 20 -11.90 -6.14 18.47
CA ALA A 20 -11.12 -6.57 17.32
C ALA A 20 -11.42 -8.05 17.08
N CYS A 21 -12.58 -8.32 16.50
CA CYS A 21 -12.92 -9.59 15.89
C CYS A 21 -12.49 -9.48 14.43
N SER A 22 -11.26 -9.85 14.11
CA SER A 22 -10.99 -10.47 12.82
C SER A 22 -9.76 -11.35 12.96
N GLY A 23 -9.99 -12.65 13.04
CA GLY A 23 -8.96 -13.65 12.75
C GLY A 23 -8.75 -13.68 11.23
N GLY A 24 -8.36 -12.54 10.69
CA GLY A 24 -8.11 -12.34 9.28
C GLY A 24 -6.83 -13.06 8.88
N SER A 25 -6.87 -13.81 7.78
CA SER A 25 -5.67 -14.38 7.19
C SER A 25 -4.81 -13.22 6.65
N SER A 26 -3.61 -13.10 7.18
CA SER A 26 -2.53 -12.35 6.55
C SER A 26 -1.84 -13.28 5.54
N PHE A 27 -1.59 -12.77 4.35
CA PHE A 27 -1.05 -13.52 3.21
C PHE A 27 0.12 -12.75 2.59
N VAL A 28 1.23 -13.42 2.31
CA VAL A 28 2.32 -12.82 1.51
C VAL A 28 2.03 -13.15 0.05
N TYR A 29 1.92 -12.13 -0.79
CA TYR A 29 1.60 -12.29 -2.19
C TYR A 29 2.77 -12.92 -2.95
N ASP A 30 2.48 -14.02 -3.64
CA ASP A 30 3.42 -14.69 -4.52
C ASP A 30 3.17 -14.25 -5.97
N PHE A 31 4.08 -13.45 -6.53
CA PHE A 31 4.00 -12.99 -7.93
C PHE A 31 4.06 -14.12 -8.96
N THR A 32 4.34 -15.36 -8.54
CA THR A 32 4.38 -16.53 -9.42
C THR A 32 3.05 -17.25 -9.57
N GLU A 33 2.10 -17.01 -8.66
CA GLU A 33 0.81 -17.69 -8.65
C GLU A 33 -0.34 -16.70 -8.44
N PRO A 34 -1.46 -16.84 -9.18
CA PRO A 34 -2.63 -16.01 -8.92
C PRO A 34 -3.19 -16.30 -7.54
N MET A 35 -3.66 -15.26 -6.85
CA MET A 35 -4.35 -15.41 -5.59
C MET A 35 -5.69 -16.15 -5.80
N THR A 36 -5.93 -17.21 -5.05
CA THR A 36 -7.14 -18.05 -5.20
C THR A 36 -8.08 -18.00 -4.00
N GLU A 37 -7.59 -17.53 -2.85
CA GLU A 37 -8.37 -17.40 -1.62
C GLU A 37 -8.35 -15.93 -1.16
N PRO A 38 -9.46 -15.39 -0.65
CA PRO A 38 -9.47 -14.04 -0.09
C PRO A 38 -8.59 -13.92 1.16
N ALA A 39 -8.07 -12.72 1.39
CA ALA A 39 -7.37 -12.35 2.62
C ALA A 39 -7.97 -11.07 3.19
N SER A 40 -7.73 -10.77 4.45
CA SER A 40 -8.06 -9.44 4.99
C SER A 40 -6.84 -8.50 5.02
N SER A 41 -5.65 -9.06 4.77
CA SER A 41 -4.38 -8.37 4.75
C SER A 41 -3.41 -9.09 3.80
N ILE A 42 -2.77 -8.36 2.90
CA ILE A 42 -1.86 -8.89 1.88
C ILE A 42 -0.54 -8.12 1.96
N GLU A 43 0.58 -8.82 2.19
CA GLU A 43 1.93 -8.26 2.13
C GLU A 43 2.52 -8.51 0.74
N PHE A 44 2.94 -7.45 0.06
CA PHE A 44 3.61 -7.47 -1.22
C PHE A 44 5.12 -7.26 -1.03
N ARG A 45 5.93 -8.21 -1.50
CA ARG A 45 7.40 -8.13 -1.50
C ARG A 45 7.93 -8.69 -2.82
N ILE A 46 8.99 -8.08 -3.36
CA ILE A 46 9.71 -8.65 -4.50
C ILE A 46 10.44 -9.92 -4.06
N PRO A 47 10.28 -11.05 -4.77
CA PRO A 47 11.02 -12.28 -4.47
C PRO A 47 12.54 -12.06 -4.45
N ASP A 48 13.24 -12.70 -3.50
CA ASP A 48 14.70 -12.60 -3.36
C ASP A 48 15.44 -12.95 -4.67
N GLU A 49 14.94 -13.94 -5.42
CA GLU A 49 15.50 -14.31 -6.72
C GLU A 49 15.46 -13.15 -7.71
N LEU A 50 14.37 -12.37 -7.77
CA LEU A 50 14.28 -11.19 -8.64
C LEU A 50 15.18 -10.05 -8.16
N ILE A 51 15.36 -9.89 -6.84
CA ILE A 51 16.31 -8.91 -6.28
C ILE A 51 17.74 -9.25 -6.69
N GLU A 52 18.09 -10.54 -6.76
CA GLU A 52 19.41 -11.01 -7.20
C GLU A 52 19.59 -10.95 -8.73
N LEU A 53 18.51 -11.08 -9.51
CA LEU A 53 18.54 -11.09 -10.97
C LEU A 53 18.47 -9.69 -11.61
N GLU A 54 17.74 -8.75 -11.01
CA GLU A 54 17.65 -7.37 -11.49
C GLU A 54 18.84 -6.56 -10.95
N ASP A 55 19.84 -6.37 -11.82
CA ASP A 55 21.04 -5.60 -11.51
C ASP A 55 20.68 -4.21 -10.94
N GLY A 56 21.19 -3.88 -9.75
CA GLY A 56 21.00 -2.59 -9.08
C GLY A 56 19.72 -2.46 -8.25
N TYR A 57 18.74 -3.36 -8.42
CA TYR A 57 17.46 -3.23 -7.71
C TYR A 57 17.60 -3.29 -6.19
N ALA A 58 18.49 -4.13 -5.68
CA ALA A 58 18.73 -4.28 -4.25
C ALA A 58 19.11 -2.95 -3.57
N GLU A 59 19.89 -2.12 -4.27
CA GLU A 59 20.34 -0.81 -3.82
C GLU A 59 19.34 0.32 -4.14
N GLU A 60 18.55 0.17 -5.21
CA GLU A 60 17.64 1.21 -5.73
C GLU A 60 16.22 1.14 -5.16
N ARG A 61 15.79 -0.04 -4.67
CA ARG A 61 14.43 -0.25 -4.14
C ARG A 61 14.09 0.70 -3.00
N VAL A 62 12.83 1.09 -2.94
CA VAL A 62 12.29 1.99 -1.90
C VAL A 62 11.72 1.19 -0.73
N TYR A 63 11.03 0.10 -1.02
CA TYR A 63 10.29 -0.69 -0.04
C TYR A 63 10.94 -2.05 0.20
N GLU A 64 10.91 -2.50 1.45
CA GLU A 64 11.14 -3.90 1.84
C GLU A 64 9.86 -4.71 1.63
N SER A 65 8.71 -4.13 1.96
CA SER A 65 7.38 -4.64 1.61
C SER A 65 6.32 -3.54 1.72
N ILE A 66 5.14 -3.81 1.14
CA ILE A 66 3.93 -3.00 1.31
C ILE A 66 2.82 -3.92 1.79
N THR A 67 2.17 -3.61 2.89
CA THR A 67 1.00 -4.37 3.36
C THR A 67 -0.27 -3.60 3.06
N VAL A 68 -1.25 -4.26 2.46
CA VAL A 68 -2.59 -3.71 2.21
C VAL A 68 -3.59 -4.47 3.06
N SER A 69 -4.33 -3.77 3.90
CA SER A 69 -5.31 -4.34 4.83
C SER A 69 -6.69 -3.71 4.66
N ALA A 70 -7.74 -4.51 4.81
CA ALA A 70 -9.10 -4.00 4.82
C ALA A 70 -9.37 -3.19 6.12
N VAL A 71 -9.92 -1.98 5.97
CA VAL A 71 -10.31 -1.12 7.09
C VAL A 71 -11.72 -0.57 6.91
N ASP A 72 -12.35 -0.17 8.02
CA ASP A 72 -13.65 0.49 7.99
C ASP A 72 -13.49 1.93 7.47
N SER A 73 -14.34 2.34 6.53
CA SER A 73 -14.35 3.73 6.04
C SER A 73 -15.17 4.63 6.97
N ASP A 74 -14.52 5.62 7.58
CA ASP A 74 -15.17 6.56 8.52
C ASP A 74 -16.06 7.62 7.85
N ASP A 75 -15.88 7.84 6.54
CA ASP A 75 -16.56 8.85 5.74
C ASP A 75 -17.86 8.34 5.07
N GLY A 76 -18.19 7.05 5.23
CA GLY A 76 -19.35 6.41 4.62
C GLY A 76 -19.21 6.18 3.11
N ALA A 77 -18.00 6.31 2.55
CA ALA A 77 -17.72 6.12 1.12
C ALA A 77 -17.89 4.67 0.64
N GLY A 78 -17.91 3.70 1.55
CA GLY A 78 -17.92 2.29 1.18
C GLY A 78 -16.76 1.59 1.85
N CYS A 79 -16.03 0.78 1.10
CA CYS A 79 -14.89 0.04 1.61
C CYS A 79 -13.66 0.95 1.68
N ALA A 80 -12.64 0.56 2.42
CA ALA A 80 -11.37 1.25 2.43
C ALA A 80 -10.23 0.26 2.65
N VAL A 81 -9.06 0.60 2.14
CA VAL A 81 -7.83 -0.15 2.40
C VAL A 81 -6.80 0.75 3.07
N GLU A 82 -6.12 0.19 4.06
CA GLU A 82 -4.94 0.80 4.66
C GLU A 82 -3.69 0.19 4.02
N TYR A 83 -2.79 1.06 3.59
CA TYR A 83 -1.44 0.75 3.21
C TYR A 83 -0.52 0.95 4.41
N GLU A 84 0.34 -0.01 4.67
CA GLU A 84 1.50 0.12 5.55
C GLU A 84 2.76 -0.07 4.69
N PHE A 85 3.64 0.93 4.69
CA PHE A 85 4.86 0.95 3.90
C PHE A 85 6.06 0.62 4.77
N ASP A 86 6.72 -0.51 4.51
CA ASP A 86 8.01 -0.85 5.12
C ASP A 86 9.13 -0.45 4.16
N PHE A 87 9.94 0.54 4.56
CA PHE A 87 11.01 1.07 3.73
C PHE A 87 12.32 0.33 3.99
N VAL A 88 13.12 0.13 2.94
CA VAL A 88 14.52 -0.27 3.15
C VAL A 88 15.32 0.87 3.78
N ASP A 89 16.48 0.57 4.36
CA ASP A 89 17.37 1.59 4.93
C ASP A 89 17.74 2.65 3.86
N GLY A 90 17.41 3.91 4.14
CA GLY A 90 17.60 5.03 3.22
C GLY A 90 16.61 5.10 2.04
N GLY A 91 15.64 4.18 1.96
CA GLY A 91 14.68 4.09 0.85
C GLY A 91 13.72 5.28 0.79
N LEU A 92 13.14 5.67 1.93
CA LEU A 92 12.26 6.82 2.02
C LEU A 92 13.00 8.13 1.73
N GLU A 93 14.19 8.33 2.29
CA GLU A 93 14.99 9.53 2.07
C GLU A 93 15.35 9.70 0.59
N ARG A 94 15.75 8.62 -0.08
CA ARG A 94 16.03 8.61 -1.52
C ARG A 94 14.78 8.94 -2.33
N TYR A 95 13.62 8.40 -1.93
CA TYR A 95 12.36 8.63 -2.63
C TYR A 95 11.91 10.09 -2.49
N LEU A 96 12.01 10.65 -1.30
CA LEU A 96 11.72 12.07 -1.04
C LEU A 96 12.66 12.98 -1.82
N GLU A 97 13.97 12.73 -1.79
CA GLU A 97 14.95 13.49 -2.56
C GLU A 97 14.62 13.46 -4.06
N ASN A 98 14.25 12.30 -4.60
CA ASN A 98 13.81 12.18 -5.99
C ASN A 98 12.55 13.03 -6.27
N GLN A 99 11.53 12.98 -5.41
CA GLN A 99 10.30 13.77 -5.57
C GLN A 99 10.51 15.28 -5.39
N GLU A 100 11.51 15.69 -4.61
CA GLU A 100 11.87 17.11 -4.47
C GLU A 100 12.64 17.64 -5.68
N ASN A 101 13.49 16.80 -6.28
CA ASN A 101 14.38 17.22 -7.37
C ASN A 101 13.74 17.10 -8.76
N ASN A 102 12.82 16.16 -8.97
CA ASN A 102 12.21 15.88 -10.28
C ASN A 102 10.88 16.59 -10.54
N VAL A 103 10.76 17.85 -10.10
CA VAL A 103 9.59 18.71 -10.40
C VAL A 103 9.61 19.22 -11.86
N GLY A 104 10.69 18.96 -12.62
CA GLY A 104 11.01 19.64 -13.87
C GLY A 104 10.60 18.96 -15.19
N ASP A 105 10.76 17.64 -15.31
CA ASP A 105 10.83 16.95 -16.62
C ASP A 105 9.76 15.89 -16.91
N ALA A 106 8.81 15.64 -16.00
CA ALA A 106 7.67 14.74 -16.21
C ALA A 106 6.58 15.28 -17.18
N ALA A 107 6.98 16.06 -18.19
CA ALA A 107 6.11 16.59 -19.23
C ALA A 107 5.73 15.53 -20.29
N ALA A 108 5.38 14.31 -19.85
CA ALA A 108 4.81 13.27 -20.70
C ALA A 108 3.40 12.83 -20.25
N ASP A 109 3.00 13.10 -19.01
CA ASP A 109 1.60 12.94 -18.58
C ASP A 109 1.04 14.30 -18.13
N THR A 110 0.04 14.78 -18.88
CA THR A 110 -0.46 16.17 -18.86
C THR A 110 -1.35 16.52 -17.66
N THR A 111 -1.34 15.69 -16.62
CA THR A 111 -2.19 15.82 -15.42
C THR A 111 -1.43 16.26 -14.17
N PHE A 112 -0.09 16.21 -14.18
CA PHE A 112 0.69 16.60 -13.00
C PHE A 112 0.83 18.12 -12.90
N ASP A 113 0.18 18.69 -11.88
CA ASP A 113 0.29 20.11 -11.56
C ASP A 113 1.73 20.42 -11.13
N ARG A 114 2.37 21.35 -11.83
CA ARG A 114 3.73 21.81 -11.50
C ARG A 114 3.79 22.46 -10.11
N ASP A 115 2.63 22.84 -9.57
CA ASP A 115 2.49 23.45 -8.27
C ASP A 115 2.20 22.44 -7.14
N ALA A 116 2.18 21.13 -7.44
CA ALA A 116 1.97 20.10 -6.42
C ALA A 116 3.03 20.19 -5.30
N THR A 117 2.56 20.10 -4.07
CA THR A 117 3.37 19.93 -2.85
C THR A 117 4.05 18.57 -2.83
N LEU A 118 5.06 18.42 -1.96
CA LEU A 118 5.73 17.13 -1.78
C LEU A 118 4.72 16.04 -1.37
N ASP A 119 3.81 16.35 -0.45
CA ASP A 119 2.78 15.41 0.03
C ASP A 119 1.86 14.95 -1.10
N GLU A 120 1.42 15.86 -1.98
CA GLU A 120 0.60 15.51 -3.15
C GLU A 120 1.34 14.58 -4.11
N ARG A 121 2.64 14.82 -4.32
CA ARG A 121 3.49 13.92 -5.13
C ARG A 121 3.64 12.56 -4.47
N MET A 122 3.91 12.53 -3.16
CA MET A 122 4.07 11.28 -2.41
C MET A 122 2.79 10.46 -2.41
N ALA A 123 1.62 11.08 -2.12
CA ALA A 123 0.32 10.42 -2.19
C ALA A 123 0.12 9.69 -3.54
N SER A 124 0.28 10.43 -4.64
CA SER A 124 0.10 9.91 -6.00
C SER A 124 1.11 8.81 -6.34
N ARG A 125 2.37 8.97 -5.93
CA ARG A 125 3.44 8.02 -6.24
C ARG A 125 3.40 6.75 -5.41
N MET A 126 2.86 6.81 -4.20
CA MET A 126 2.80 5.66 -3.29
C MET A 126 1.53 4.84 -3.48
N THR A 127 0.41 5.49 -3.80
CA THR A 127 -0.91 4.84 -3.85
C THR A 127 -1.58 4.91 -5.22
N GLY A 128 -1.14 5.83 -6.10
CA GLY A 128 -1.84 6.16 -7.33
C GLY A 128 -2.96 7.21 -7.18
N TRP A 129 -3.26 7.66 -5.96
CA TRP A 129 -4.38 8.56 -5.64
C TRP A 129 -3.93 9.98 -5.31
N SER A 130 -4.82 10.96 -5.48
CA SER A 130 -4.53 12.33 -5.07
C SER A 130 -4.63 12.48 -3.54
N LEU A 131 -3.87 13.43 -2.97
CA LEU A 131 -3.90 13.69 -1.51
C LEU A 131 -5.28 14.15 -1.02
N ASP A 132 -6.09 14.75 -1.89
CA ASP A 132 -7.46 15.18 -1.56
C ASP A 132 -8.43 13.98 -1.42
N GLU A 133 -8.03 12.80 -1.89
CA GLU A 133 -8.85 11.58 -1.90
C GLU A 133 -8.44 10.56 -0.83
N ILE A 134 -7.29 10.75 -0.16
CA ILE A 134 -6.72 9.78 0.78
C ILE A 134 -6.31 10.43 2.09
N GLU A 135 -6.13 9.62 3.13
CA GLU A 135 -5.48 10.04 4.37
C GLU A 135 -4.04 9.51 4.38
N LEU A 136 -3.05 10.38 4.16
CA LEU A 136 -1.64 10.04 4.18
C LEU A 136 -1.02 10.41 5.54
N SER A 137 -0.24 9.51 6.13
CA SER A 137 0.47 9.81 7.39
C SER A 137 1.59 10.84 7.16
N GLU A 138 1.85 11.70 8.16
CA GLU A 138 2.90 12.74 8.07
C GLU A 138 4.32 12.18 7.88
N ASP A 139 4.53 10.93 8.28
CA ASP A 139 5.80 10.21 8.13
C ASP A 139 5.83 9.25 6.92
N TYR A 140 4.78 9.25 6.11
CA TYR A 140 4.59 8.38 4.95
C TYR A 140 4.67 6.88 5.24
N THR A 141 4.52 6.45 6.50
CA THR A 141 4.52 5.03 6.86
C THR A 141 3.17 4.35 6.62
N SER A 142 2.09 5.12 6.47
CA SER A 142 0.78 4.57 6.11
C SER A 142 -0.08 5.52 5.28
N ALA A 143 -1.07 4.95 4.59
CA ALA A 143 -2.11 5.70 3.91
C ALA A 143 -3.45 4.95 3.94
N VAL A 144 -4.57 5.64 4.13
CA VAL A 144 -5.91 5.07 3.98
C VAL A 144 -6.52 5.54 2.66
N VAL A 145 -6.89 4.59 1.82
CA VAL A 145 -7.46 4.82 0.49
C VAL A 145 -8.92 4.35 0.49
N PRO A 146 -9.89 5.27 0.37
CA PRO A 146 -11.30 4.89 0.20
C PRO A 146 -11.51 4.26 -1.18
N LEU A 147 -12.30 3.20 -1.23
CA LEU A 147 -12.61 2.46 -2.46
C LEU A 147 -14.10 2.11 -2.52
N ASP A 148 -14.62 2.05 -3.74
CA ASP A 148 -15.90 1.38 -3.97
C ASP A 148 -15.73 -0.12 -3.67
N CYS A 149 -16.68 -0.69 -2.93
CA CYS A 149 -16.67 -2.12 -2.65
C CYS A 149 -16.91 -2.92 -3.94
N ALA A 150 -16.02 -3.86 -4.23
CA ALA A 150 -16.20 -4.84 -5.30
C ALA A 150 -17.51 -5.63 -5.10
N ALA A 151 -18.29 -5.75 -6.16
CA ALA A 151 -19.53 -6.53 -6.16
C ALA A 151 -19.27 -8.04 -6.17
N SER A 152 -18.08 -8.48 -6.58
CA SER A 152 -17.68 -9.89 -6.63
C SER A 152 -16.15 -10.05 -6.59
N PRO A 153 -15.62 -11.26 -6.33
CA PRO A 153 -14.17 -11.53 -6.34
C PRO A 153 -13.44 -11.22 -7.65
N THR A 154 -14.16 -11.14 -8.77
CA THR A 154 -13.61 -10.86 -10.11
C THR A 154 -13.99 -9.47 -10.60
N ASP A 155 -14.49 -8.61 -9.71
CA ASP A 155 -14.80 -7.22 -10.02
C ASP A 155 -13.54 -6.37 -9.84
N ASP A 156 -12.99 -5.93 -10.96
CA ASP A 156 -11.78 -5.13 -11.11
C ASP A 156 -12.08 -3.67 -11.50
N GLU A 157 -13.36 -3.25 -11.46
CA GLU A 157 -13.76 -1.87 -11.81
C GLU A 157 -13.32 -0.85 -10.74
N SER A 158 -13.02 -1.31 -9.52
CA SER A 158 -12.61 -0.47 -8.38
C SER A 158 -11.45 -1.14 -7.64
N THR A 159 -10.24 -0.82 -8.10
CA THR A 159 -8.99 -1.33 -7.54
C THR A 159 -8.10 -0.19 -7.06
N SER A 160 -7.21 -0.52 -6.12
CA SER A 160 -6.09 0.32 -5.72
C SER A 160 -4.79 -0.31 -6.18
N HIS A 161 -3.81 0.51 -6.52
CA HIS A 161 -2.56 0.05 -7.11
C HIS A 161 -1.45 -0.02 -6.06
N VAL A 162 -0.81 -1.18 -5.97
CA VAL A 162 0.39 -1.39 -5.15
C VAL A 162 1.61 -1.28 -6.05
N TYR A 163 2.45 -0.27 -5.82
CA TYR A 163 3.67 -0.03 -6.60
C TYR A 163 4.93 -0.38 -5.78
N LEU A 164 5.67 -1.41 -6.19
CA LEU A 164 6.97 -1.72 -5.60
C LEU A 164 8.07 -0.92 -6.32
N SER A 165 8.24 0.32 -5.86
CA SER A 165 9.06 1.35 -6.49
C SER A 165 10.58 1.20 -6.28
N ARG A 166 11.33 1.77 -7.22
CA ARG A 166 12.79 1.96 -7.19
C ARG A 166 13.16 3.37 -7.64
N VAL A 167 14.34 3.81 -7.25
CA VAL A 167 14.94 5.07 -7.70
C VAL A 167 16.37 4.81 -8.18
N ASP A 168 16.61 5.03 -9.47
CA ASP A 168 17.93 5.02 -10.11
C ASP A 168 18.30 6.45 -10.51
N GLY A 169 19.19 7.07 -9.74
CA GLY A 169 19.56 8.46 -9.92
C GLY A 169 18.35 9.40 -9.86
N ASP A 170 18.07 10.06 -10.98
CA ASP A 170 16.94 10.99 -11.11
C ASP A 170 15.65 10.28 -11.58
N ASP A 171 15.71 9.01 -11.99
CA ASP A 171 14.54 8.29 -12.49
C ASP A 171 13.88 7.45 -11.39
N ALA A 172 12.58 7.63 -11.18
CA ALA A 172 11.75 6.78 -10.33
C ALA A 172 10.83 5.91 -11.19
N GLY A 173 10.79 4.62 -10.88
CA GLY A 173 9.92 3.66 -11.55
C GLY A 173 9.46 2.56 -10.57
N SER A 174 8.77 1.56 -11.09
CA SER A 174 8.38 0.39 -10.31
C SER A 174 8.93 -0.87 -10.95
N LEU A 175 9.34 -1.84 -10.13
CA LEU A 175 9.71 -3.18 -10.61
C LEU A 175 8.47 -4.07 -10.71
N ALA A 176 7.52 -3.91 -9.79
CA ALA A 176 6.27 -4.65 -9.84
C ALA A 176 5.06 -3.78 -9.49
N LYS A 177 3.90 -4.20 -9.99
CA LYS A 177 2.58 -3.63 -9.72
C LYS A 177 1.61 -4.75 -9.36
N ALA A 178 0.67 -4.47 -8.46
CA ALA A 178 -0.51 -5.33 -8.25
C ALA A 178 -1.77 -4.47 -8.06
N ASP A 179 -2.90 -4.96 -8.56
CA ASP A 179 -4.20 -4.30 -8.46
C ASP A 179 -5.08 -5.04 -7.45
N VAL A 180 -5.48 -4.32 -6.40
CA VAL A 180 -6.19 -4.88 -5.24
C VAL A 180 -7.60 -4.33 -5.17
N SER A 181 -8.61 -5.19 -5.05
CA SER A 181 -9.98 -4.79 -4.70
C SER A 181 -10.38 -5.29 -3.32
N ILE A 182 -11.44 -4.70 -2.78
CA ILE A 182 -11.99 -5.03 -1.47
C ILE A 182 -13.51 -5.23 -1.57
N MET A 183 -14.03 -6.29 -0.94
CA MET A 183 -15.46 -6.53 -0.80
C MET A 183 -16.01 -5.97 0.51
N GLN A 184 -17.34 -5.81 0.59
CA GLN A 184 -18.03 -5.27 1.77
C GLN A 184 -17.75 -6.02 3.10
N GLY A 185 -17.31 -7.28 3.05
CA GLY A 185 -16.92 -8.06 4.23
C GLY A 185 -15.45 -7.89 4.64
N GLY A 186 -14.68 -7.05 3.94
CA GLY A 186 -13.25 -6.85 4.16
C GLY A 186 -12.37 -7.90 3.47
N GLU A 187 -12.93 -8.69 2.55
CA GLU A 187 -12.16 -9.62 1.74
C GLU A 187 -11.42 -8.87 0.61
N LEU A 188 -10.11 -9.04 0.57
CA LEU A 188 -9.21 -8.52 -0.46
C LEU A 188 -8.94 -9.56 -1.54
N TYR A 189 -8.82 -9.09 -2.77
CA TYR A 189 -8.47 -9.89 -3.95
C TYR A 189 -7.42 -9.15 -4.77
N VAL A 190 -6.51 -9.91 -5.39
CA VAL A 190 -5.55 -9.40 -6.38
C VAL A 190 -6.02 -9.82 -7.77
N HIS A 191 -6.13 -8.87 -8.69
CA HIS A 191 -6.63 -9.11 -10.05
C HIS A 191 -5.49 -9.26 -11.05
N GLU A 192 -4.82 -8.15 -11.33
CA GLU A 192 -3.66 -8.09 -12.22
C GLU A 192 -2.41 -7.84 -11.37
N SER A 193 -1.37 -8.61 -11.65
CA SER A 193 -0.03 -8.35 -11.14
C SER A 193 0.98 -8.50 -12.27
N GLU A 194 1.99 -7.65 -12.23
CA GLU A 194 3.03 -7.59 -13.24
C GLU A 194 4.37 -7.34 -12.55
N VAL A 195 5.41 -8.03 -13.03
CA VAL A 195 6.79 -7.67 -12.75
C VAL A 195 7.38 -7.16 -14.07
N TYR A 196 7.69 -5.87 -14.15
CA TYR A 196 8.09 -5.24 -15.40
C TYR A 196 9.39 -5.85 -15.93
N ASN A 197 9.40 -6.17 -17.23
CA ASN A 197 10.51 -6.83 -17.94
C ASN A 197 10.82 -8.26 -17.47
N TRP A 198 9.97 -8.86 -16.63
CA TRP A 198 10.16 -10.22 -16.12
C TRP A 198 8.91 -11.06 -16.34
N GLN A 199 9.10 -12.33 -16.67
CA GLN A 199 8.02 -13.30 -16.77
C GLN A 199 8.52 -14.68 -16.32
N LEU A 200 7.58 -15.59 -16.06
CA LEU A 200 7.93 -16.98 -15.76
C LEU A 200 8.05 -17.82 -17.02
N ASP A 201 9.10 -18.65 -17.07
CA ASP A 201 9.21 -19.71 -18.06
C ASP A 201 8.28 -20.90 -17.73
N SER A 202 8.24 -21.91 -18.60
CA SER A 202 7.41 -23.11 -18.38
C SER A 202 7.79 -23.95 -17.16
N ASN A 203 8.93 -23.67 -16.53
CA ASN A 203 9.42 -24.34 -15.34
C ASN A 203 9.21 -23.49 -14.06
N GLY A 204 8.63 -22.29 -14.19
CA GLY A 204 8.43 -21.35 -13.08
C GLY A 204 9.69 -20.58 -12.70
N ASN A 205 10.70 -20.47 -13.58
CA ASN A 205 11.85 -19.61 -13.35
C ASN A 205 11.60 -18.22 -13.92
N TRP A 206 12.07 -17.18 -13.23
CA TRP A 206 12.08 -15.82 -13.75
C TRP A 206 13.04 -15.70 -14.92
N ILE A 207 12.54 -15.14 -16.03
CA ILE A 207 13.31 -14.80 -17.22
C ILE A 207 12.96 -13.38 -17.66
N GLN A 208 13.92 -12.69 -18.26
CA GLN A 208 13.67 -11.38 -18.85
C GLN A 208 12.67 -11.54 -20.00
N ALA A 209 11.63 -10.71 -20.02
CA ALA A 209 10.65 -10.69 -21.09
C ALA A 209 11.30 -10.14 -22.38
N ASP A 210 11.05 -10.79 -23.52
CA ASP A 210 11.51 -10.31 -24.82
C ASP A 210 10.69 -9.05 -25.21
N GLU A 211 11.36 -7.93 -25.49
CA GLU A 211 10.75 -6.68 -26.00
C GLU A 211 10.17 -6.81 -27.43
#